data_AF-A0A2P6AQN1-F1
#
_entry.id   AF-A0A2P6AQN1-F1
#
_cell.length_a   1.000
_cell.length_b   1.000
_cell.length_c   1.000
_cell.angle_alpha   90.00
_cell.angle_beta   90.00
_cell.angle_gamma   90.00
#
_symmetry.space_group_name_H-M   'P 1'
#
loop_
_entity.id
_entity.type
_entity.pdbx_description
1 polymer ?
#
loop_
_entity_poly.entity_id
_entity_poly.type
_entity_poly.pdbx_seq_one_letter_code
_entity_poly.pdbx_strand_id
1 'polypeptide(L)' 'MVEKHYTAGVSWQSSPRLGFDLSLMYAPANPVSGRNPLSNVQLLSGGSLIRADEDDRDQRITIDMHQYELTFGVNYTY' A
#
# COMPACT_ATOMS: atom_id res chain seq x y z
N MET A 1 -5.86 -2.19 12.85
CA MET A 1 -5.27 -3.45 12.34
C MET A 1 -3.76 -3.29 12.33
N VAL A 2 -3.00 -4.34 12.66
CA VAL A 2 -1.54 -4.29 12.60
C VAL A 2 -1.12 -4.81 11.23
N GLU A 3 -0.36 -4.00 10.47
CA GLU A 3 0.23 -4.45 9.20
C GLU A 3 1.24 -5.56 9.44
N LYS A 4 1.16 -6.62 8.63
CA LYS A 4 2.09 -7.75 8.70
C LYS A 4 3.01 -7.68 7.50
N HIS A 5 4.30 -7.87 7.76
CA HIS A 5 5.33 -7.90 6.73
C HIS A 5 6.11 -9.21 6.91
N TYR A 6 6.20 -10.00 5.85
CA TYR A 6 6.97 -11.23 5.81
C TYR A 6 8.15 -11.02 4.89
N THR A 7 9.36 -11.19 5.41
CA THR A 7 10.59 -11.07 4.63
C THR A 7 11.38 -12.36 4.77
N ALA A 8 11.81 -12.91 3.64
CA ALA A 8 12.75 -14.01 3.57
C ALA A 8 13.89 -13.63 2.64
N GLY A 9 15.12 -14.02 2.98
CA GLY A 9 16.28 -13.71 2.16
C GLY A 9 17.40 -14.72 2.34
N VAL A 10 18.29 -14.73 1.35
CA VAL A 10 19.52 -15.52 1.33
C VAL A 10 20.67 -14.61 0.93
N SER A 11 21.79 -14.77 1.62
CA SER A 11 23.04 -14.10 1.33
C SER A 11 24.10 -15.13 1.01
N TRP A 12 24.86 -14.90 -0.04
CA TRP A 12 25.93 -15.79 -0.47
C TRP A 12 27.22 -15.01 -0.71
N GLN A 13 28.26 -15.39 0.04
CA GLN A 13 29.62 -14.90 -0.20
C GLN A 13 30.34 -15.82 -1.19
N SER A 14 30.64 -15.32 -2.37
CA SER A 14 31.38 -16.07 -3.39
C SER A 14 32.90 -15.99 -3.19
N SER A 15 33.41 -14.84 -2.74
CA SER A 15 34.83 -14.65 -2.40
C SER A 15 34.98 -13.62 -1.28
N PRO A 16 36.14 -13.43 -0.63
CA PRO A 16 36.31 -12.39 0.40
C PRO A 16 35.95 -10.97 -0.06
N ARG A 17 35.88 -10.74 -1.38
CA ARG A 17 35.58 -9.44 -1.98
C ARG A 17 34.24 -9.38 -2.70
N LEU A 18 33.52 -10.49 -2.89
CA LEU A 18 32.29 -10.55 -3.68
C LEU A 18 31.18 -11.29 -2.93
N GLY A 19 30.09 -10.60 -2.67
CA GLY A 19 28.87 -11.13 -2.06
C GLY A 19 27.62 -10.84 -2.88
N PHE A 20 26.60 -11.67 -2.70
CA PHE A 20 25.30 -11.58 -3.34
C PHE A 20 24.19 -11.69 -2.29
N ASP A 21 23.15 -10.88 -2.44
CA ASP A 21 21.98 -10.89 -1.58
C ASP A 21 20.72 -11.02 -2.41
N LEU A 22 19.79 -11.84 -1.96
CA LEU A 22 18.46 -11.97 -2.54
C LEU A 22 17.44 -11.95 -1.41
N SER A 23 16.47 -11.04 -1.48
CA SER A 23 15.36 -11.01 -0.52
C SER A 23 14.02 -10.83 -1.22
N LEU A 24 13.00 -11.41 -0.60
CA LEU A 24 11.62 -11.33 -1.01
C LEU A 24 10.78 -10.85 0.17
N MET A 25 9.97 -9.82 -0.06
CA MET A 25 8.98 -9.33 0.89
C MET A 25 7.58 -9.61 0.38
N TYR A 26 6.69 -9.96 1.29
CA TYR A 26 5.26 -10.05 1.08
C TYR A 26 4.51 -9.36 2.22
N ALA A 27 3.57 -8.50 1.88
CA ALA A 27 2.58 -7.98 2.82
C ALA A 27 1.18 -8.45 2.39
N PRO A 28 0.47 -9.24 3.23
CA PRO A 28 -0.90 -9.63 2.93
C PRO A 28 -1.82 -8.42 2.89
N ALA A 29 -2.79 -8.48 1.99
CA ALA A 29 -3.79 -7.45 1.88
C ALA A 29 -4.60 -7.33 3.18
N ASN A 30 -4.79 -6.08 3.61
CA ASN A 30 -5.73 -5.71 4.64
C ASN A 30 -6.78 -4.82 3.99
N PRO A 31 -7.85 -5.38 3.41
CA PRO A 31 -8.86 -4.60 2.71
C PRO A 31 -9.46 -3.57 3.65
N VAL A 32 -9.32 -2.29 3.30
CA VAL A 32 -9.97 -1.19 4.02
C VAL A 32 -11.17 -0.75 3.22
N SER A 33 -12.31 -0.69 3.89
CA SER A 33 -13.57 -0.35 3.25
C SER A 33 -14.22 0.81 4.00
N GLY A 34 -14.61 1.83 3.27
CA GLY A 34 -15.15 3.07 3.82
C GLY A 34 -16.06 3.77 2.82
N ARG A 35 -16.80 4.78 3.30
CA ARG A 35 -17.64 5.62 2.44
C ARG A 35 -16.74 6.48 1.55
N ASN A 36 -17.18 6.72 0.31
CA ASN A 36 -16.44 7.52 -0.64
C ASN A 36 -16.42 8.99 -0.18
N PRO A 37 -15.26 9.58 0.16
CA PRO A 37 -15.21 10.97 0.60
C PRO A 37 -15.56 11.97 -0.51
N LEU A 38 -15.59 11.53 -1.78
CA LEU A 38 -16.00 12.34 -2.93
C LEU A 38 -17.52 12.38 -3.14
N SER A 39 -18.30 11.60 -2.37
CA SER A 39 -19.78 11.68 -2.40
C SER A 39 -20.31 12.92 -1.68
N ASN A 40 -19.53 13.54 -0.80
CA ASN A 40 -19.91 14.78 -0.10
C ASN A 40 -19.57 16.01 -0.95
N VAL A 41 -20.44 16.33 -1.92
CA VAL A 41 -20.27 17.51 -2.77
C VAL A 41 -21.05 18.67 -2.17
N GLN A 42 -20.34 19.70 -1.71
CA GLN A 42 -20.98 20.97 -1.34
C GLN A 42 -21.25 21.76 -2.62
N LEU A 43 -22.52 21.84 -3.01
CA LEU A 43 -22.95 22.62 -4.16
C LEU A 43 -23.31 24.02 -3.67
N LEU A 44 -22.50 25.01 -4.07
CA LEU A 44 -22.85 26.42 -3.90
C LEU A 44 -23.73 26.84 -5.08
N SER A 45 -25.03 27.01 -4.83
CA SER A 45 -25.99 27.47 -5.84
C SER A 45 -26.77 28.67 -5.30
N GLY A 46 -26.75 29.78 -6.04
CA GLY A 46 -27.54 30.97 -5.72
C GLY A 46 -27.23 31.64 -4.37
N GLY A 47 -26.03 31.46 -3.81
CA GLY A 47 -25.65 32.01 -2.49
C GLY A 47 -26.07 31.17 -1.29
N SER A 48 -26.65 29.97 -1.53
CA SER A 48 -26.98 29.01 -0.48
C SER A 48 -26.10 27.76 -0.63
N LEU A 49 -25.59 27.27 0.50
CA LEU A 49 -24.75 26.09 0.56
C LEU A 49 -25.65 24.86 0.75
N ILE A 50 -25.80 24.04 -0.31
CA ILE A 50 -26.55 22.79 -0.22
C ILE A 50 -25.56 21.70 0.20
N ARG A 51 -25.74 21.17 1.41
CA ARG A 51 -25.04 19.97 1.86
C ARG A 51 -25.77 18.76 1.30
N ALA A 52 -25.22 18.15 0.26
CA ALA A 52 -25.54 16.78 -0.10
C ALA A 52 -24.77 15.88 0.90
N ASP A 53 -25.29 15.83 2.13
CA ASP A 53 -24.71 15.04 3.20
C ASP A 53 -24.95 13.54 2.97
N GLU A 54 -24.15 12.75 3.68
CA GLU A 54 -23.97 11.31 3.60
C GLU A 54 -25.31 10.52 3.68
N ASP A 55 -25.71 9.83 2.60
CA ASP A 55 -26.89 8.94 2.56
C ASP A 55 -26.44 7.47 2.57
N ASP A 56 -27.28 6.55 3.04
CA ASP A 56 -27.01 5.09 3.01
C ASP A 56 -26.93 4.51 1.59
N ARG A 57 -27.24 5.32 0.58
CA ARG A 57 -27.07 5.02 -0.85
C ARG A 57 -25.72 5.45 -1.41
N ASP A 58 -24.87 6.09 -0.60
CA ASP A 58 -23.58 6.59 -1.05
C ASP A 58 -22.62 5.48 -1.41
N GLN A 59 -21.74 5.80 -2.36
CA GLN A 59 -20.76 4.88 -2.89
C GLN A 59 -19.80 4.45 -1.78
N ARG A 60 -19.60 3.15 -1.64
CA ARG A 60 -18.60 2.57 -0.75
C ARG A 60 -17.36 2.20 -1.55
N ILE A 61 -16.20 2.66 -1.10
CA ILE A 61 -14.91 2.29 -1.68
C ILE A 61 -14.30 1.19 -0.84
N THR A 62 -13.79 0.16 -1.51
CA THR A 62 -12.95 -0.86 -0.88
C THR A 62 -11.60 -0.81 -1.56
N ILE A 63 -10.55 -0.62 -0.78
CA ILE A 63 -9.16 -0.62 -1.22
C ILE A 63 -8.57 -1.95 -0.76
N ASP A 64 -8.18 -2.76 -1.73
CA ASP A 64 -7.51 -4.03 -1.53
C ASP A 64 -6.12 -3.94 -2.17
N MET A 65 -5.07 -3.90 -1.34
CA MET A 65 -3.69 -3.70 -1.78
C MET A 65 -2.84 -4.93 -1.46
N HIS A 66 -2.22 -5.47 -2.49
CA HIS A 66 -1.27 -6.57 -2.38
C HIS A 66 0.13 -6.05 -2.69
N GLN A 67 1.10 -6.33 -1.81
CA GLN A 67 2.47 -5.87 -2.00
C GLN A 67 3.44 -7.05 -2.00
N TYR A 68 4.30 -7.05 -3.01
CA TYR A 68 5.40 -7.98 -3.19
C TYR A 68 6.65 -7.17 -3.52
N GLU A 69 7.79 -7.51 -2.92
CA GLU A 69 9.07 -6.89 -3.22
C GLU A 69 10.11 -7.97 -3.48
N LEU A 70 10.95 -7.74 -4.49
CA LEU A 70 12.10 -8.58 -4.81
C LEU A 70 13.33 -7.69 -4.87
N THR A 71 14.31 -7.98 -4.04
CA THR A 71 15.55 -7.20 -3.95
C THR A 71 16.74 -8.09 -4.23
N PHE A 72 17.62 -7.62 -5.11
CA PHE A 72 18.88 -8.27 -5.45
C PHE A 72 20.04 -7.32 -5.18
N GLY A 73 21.03 -7.79 -4.41
CA GLY A 73 22.21 -7.05 -4.02
C GLY A 73 23.48 -7.71 -4.52
N VAL A 74 24.46 -6.89 -4.89
CA VAL A 74 25.84 -7.31 -5.16
C VAL A 74 26.76 -6.44 -4.32
N ASN A 75 27.61 -7.05 -3.51
CA ASN A 75 28.62 -6.36 -2.73
C ASN A 75 30.01 -6.64 -3.31
N TYR A 76 30.78 -5.58 -3.54
CA TYR A 76 32.17 -5.69 -3.96
C TYR A 76 33.06 -4.80 -3.08
N THR A 77 34.13 -5.37 -2.51
CA THR A 77 35.12 -4.63 -1.70
C THR A 77 36.49 -4.62 -2.40
N TYR A 78 37.07 -3.43 -2.57
CA TYR A 78 38.38 -3.19 -3.23
C TYR A 78 39.55 -3.28 -2.24
#